data_AF-A0A966S569-F1
#
_entry.id   AF-A0A966S569-F1
#
_cell.length_a   1.000
_cell.length_b   1.000
_cell.length_c   1.000
_cell.angle_alpha   90.00
_cell.angle_beta   90.00
_cell.angle_gamma   90.00
#
_symmetry.space_group_name_H-M   'P 1'
#
loop_
_entity.id
_entity.type
_entity.pdbx_description
1 polymer ?
#
loop_
_entity_poly.entity_id
_entity_poly.type
_entity_poly.pdbx_seq_one_letter_code
_entity_poly.pdbx_strand_id
1 'polypeptide(L)'
;MRRKAAARAMVRATTAFGAAIGLGSCATNAAQDTWQPKGPNAKMIDDLQQPIFAVAGIIGIIVFVAVSYAIWRFKDRGQPIPEQTHGKPALEITLTVIPALILAVVGVFTFRVIFDLAKTD
;
A
#
# COMPACT_ATOMS: atom_id res chain seq x y z
N MET A 1 5.29 -36.43 17.86
CA MET A 1 4.15 -36.46 16.89
C MET A 1 3.14 -35.32 17.08
N ARG A 2 2.69 -34.97 18.30
CA ARG A 2 1.71 -33.88 18.58
C ARG A 2 2.03 -32.50 17.98
N ARG A 3 3.30 -32.05 17.99
CA ARG A 3 3.70 -30.73 17.43
C ARG A 3 3.44 -30.60 15.92
N LYS A 4 3.59 -31.69 15.15
CA LYS A 4 3.33 -31.69 13.69
C LYS A 4 1.84 -31.64 13.36
N ALA A 5 0.99 -32.23 14.20
CA ALA A 5 -0.47 -32.18 14.04
C ALA A 5 -1.02 -30.77 14.36
N ALA A 6 -0.53 -30.15 15.43
CA ALA A 6 -0.87 -28.77 15.79
C ALA A 6 -0.46 -27.75 14.70
N ALA A 7 0.74 -27.89 14.14
CA ALA A 7 1.21 -27.04 13.04
C ALA A 7 0.35 -27.19 11.76
N ARG A 8 -0.09 -28.41 11.42
CA ARG A 8 -0.97 -28.66 10.26
C ARG A 8 -2.39 -28.12 10.48
N ALA A 9 -2.91 -28.23 11.70
CA ALA A 9 -4.21 -27.65 12.07
C ALA A 9 -4.17 -26.12 12.01
N MET A 10 -3.07 -25.50 12.48
CA MET A 10 -2.87 -24.05 12.44
C MET A 10 -2.73 -23.52 11.01
N VAL A 11 -1.99 -24.20 10.14
CA VAL A 11 -1.90 -23.84 8.70
C VAL A 11 -3.25 -23.95 8.00
N ARG A 12 -4.04 -24.98 8.28
CA ARG A 12 -5.40 -25.15 7.73
C ARG A 12 -6.36 -24.08 8.23
N ALA A 13 -6.27 -23.70 9.51
CA ALA A 13 -7.07 -22.64 10.09
C ALA A 13 -6.74 -21.28 9.48
N THR A 14 -5.46 -20.95 9.28
CA THR A 14 -5.06 -19.69 8.63
C THR A 14 -5.42 -19.65 7.15
N THR A 15 -5.32 -20.77 6.41
CA THR A 15 -5.79 -20.82 5.01
C THR A 15 -7.30 -20.72 4.90
N ALA A 16 -8.06 -21.41 5.75
CA ALA A 16 -9.53 -21.32 5.76
C ALA A 16 -10.01 -19.92 6.15
N PHE A 17 -9.36 -19.29 7.14
CA PHE A 17 -9.66 -17.92 7.55
C PHE A 17 -9.31 -16.90 6.46
N GLY A 18 -8.14 -17.03 5.83
CA GLY A 18 -7.76 -16.19 4.69
C GLY A 18 -8.69 -16.35 3.49
N ALA A 19 -9.15 -17.59 3.21
CA ALA A 19 -10.11 -17.87 2.16
C ALA A 19 -11.49 -17.27 2.47
N ALA A 20 -11.97 -17.37 3.71
CA ALA A 20 -13.24 -16.78 4.12
C ALA A 20 -13.23 -15.24 4.00
N ILE A 21 -12.13 -14.59 4.40
CA ILE A 21 -11.96 -13.13 4.21
C ILE A 21 -11.90 -12.76 2.73
N GLY A 22 -11.12 -13.50 1.93
CA GLY A 22 -10.98 -13.21 0.50
C GLY A 22 -12.27 -13.44 -0.29
N LEU A 23 -13.12 -14.39 0.11
CA LEU A 23 -14.43 -14.60 -0.51
C LEU A 23 -15.45 -13.55 -0.05
N GLY A 24 -15.34 -13.06 1.19
CA GLY A 24 -16.21 -12.01 1.74
C GLY A 24 -15.89 -10.59 1.27
N SER A 25 -14.73 -10.33 0.67
CA SER A 25 -14.29 -8.98 0.29
C SER A 25 -14.91 -8.45 -1.01
N CYS A 26 -15.63 -9.27 -1.78
CA CYS A 26 -16.30 -8.85 -3.02
C CYS A 26 -17.79 -8.59 -2.78
N ALA A 27 -18.13 -7.45 -2.16
CA ALA A 27 -19.50 -6.99 -2.04
C ALA A 27 -19.82 -5.93 -3.11
N THR A 28 -20.77 -6.19 -4.01
CA THR A 28 -21.16 -5.27 -5.10
C THR A 28 -22.11 -4.15 -4.66
N ASN A 29 -22.74 -4.27 -3.49
CA ASN A 29 -23.68 -3.29 -2.93
C ASN A 29 -23.29 -2.95 -1.48
N ALA A 30 -22.03 -2.59 -1.27
CA ALA A 30 -21.59 -2.14 0.04
C ALA A 30 -22.25 -0.79 0.37
N ALA A 31 -22.85 -0.68 1.56
CA ALA A 31 -23.45 0.57 2.04
C ALA A 31 -22.42 1.71 2.14
N GLN A 32 -21.12 1.38 2.23
CA GLN A 32 -20.01 2.31 2.27
C GLN A 32 -18.97 1.91 1.22
N ASP A 33 -19.10 2.47 0.02
CA ASP A 33 -18.19 2.26 -1.10
C ASP A 33 -17.50 3.59 -1.45
N THR A 34 -16.17 3.61 -1.29
CA THR A 34 -15.33 4.77 -1.60
C THR A 34 -15.31 5.09 -3.10
N TRP A 35 -15.68 4.13 -3.96
CA TRP A 35 -15.66 4.25 -5.43
C TRP A 35 -17.02 4.64 -6.02
N GLN A 36 -18.04 4.86 -5.19
CA GLN A 36 -19.37 5.27 -5.62
C GLN A 36 -19.78 6.59 -4.95
N PRO A 37 -19.28 7.74 -5.42
CA PRO A 37 -19.60 9.03 -4.82
C PRO A 37 -21.09 9.36 -4.91
N LYS A 38 -21.67 9.85 -3.81
CA LYS A 38 -23.05 10.33 -3.73
C LYS A 38 -23.07 11.83 -3.42
N GLY A 39 -23.47 12.63 -4.41
CA GLY A 39 -23.54 14.10 -4.32
C GLY A 39 -22.29 14.81 -4.86
N PRO A 40 -22.36 16.15 -5.04
CA PRO A 40 -21.31 16.94 -5.68
C PRO A 40 -20.01 16.97 -4.87
N ASN A 41 -20.09 17.15 -3.54
CA ASN A 41 -18.91 17.17 -2.67
C ASN A 41 -18.18 15.82 -2.67
N ALA A 42 -18.93 14.71 -2.61
CA ALA A 42 -18.35 13.37 -2.69
C ALA A 42 -17.67 13.13 -4.05
N LYS A 43 -18.24 13.65 -5.14
CA LYS A 43 -17.63 13.56 -6.47
C LYS A 43 -16.31 14.32 -6.56
N MET A 44 -16.22 15.52 -5.97
CA MET A 44 -14.96 16.27 -5.94
C MET A 44 -13.86 15.54 -5.16
N ILE A 45 -14.23 14.88 -4.06
CA ILE A 45 -13.31 14.05 -3.28
C ILE A 45 -12.88 12.82 -4.09
N ASP A 46 -13.80 12.16 -4.78
CA ASP A 46 -13.50 11.01 -5.62
C ASP A 46 -12.59 11.37 -6.80
N ASP A 47 -12.90 12.46 -7.52
CA ASP A 47 -12.09 12.92 -8.65
C ASP A 47 -10.65 13.27 -8.20
N LEU A 48 -10.46 13.74 -6.95
CA LEU A 48 -9.14 13.97 -6.35
C LEU A 48 -8.46 12.66 -5.92
N GLN A 49 -9.19 11.73 -5.31
CA GLN A 49 -8.60 10.51 -4.74
C GLN A 49 -8.09 9.56 -5.83
N GLN A 50 -8.78 9.47 -6.97
CA GLN A 50 -8.49 8.53 -8.05
C GLN A 50 -7.02 8.59 -8.53
N PRO A 51 -6.49 9.76 -8.94
CA PRO A 51 -5.09 9.87 -9.35
C PRO A 51 -4.11 9.64 -8.19
N ILE A 52 -4.44 10.09 -6.98
CA ILE A 52 -3.59 9.89 -5.80
C ILE A 52 -3.46 8.40 -5.48
N PHE A 53 -4.58 7.68 -5.50
CA PHE A 53 -4.63 6.25 -5.25
C PHE A 53 -3.87 5.47 -6.33
N ALA A 54 -3.99 5.86 -7.60
CA ALA A 54 -3.21 5.25 -8.68
C ALA A 54 -1.70 5.42 -8.46
N VAL A 55 -1.23 6.62 -8.10
CA VAL A 55 0.19 6.88 -7.80
C VAL A 55 0.63 6.09 -6.56
N ALA A 56 -0.17 6.07 -5.49
CA ALA A 56 0.11 5.30 -4.29
C ALA A 56 0.20 3.79 -4.58
N GLY A 57 -0.68 3.27 -5.44
CA GLY A 57 -0.66 1.88 -5.90
C GLY A 57 0.63 1.54 -6.66
N ILE A 58 1.07 2.41 -7.57
CA ILE A 58 2.34 2.24 -8.30
C ILE A 58 3.52 2.20 -7.32
N ILE A 59 3.61 3.16 -6.40
CA ILE A 59 4.66 3.20 -5.38
C ILE A 59 4.62 1.93 -4.52
N GLY A 60 3.42 1.52 -4.10
CA GLY A 60 3.18 0.30 -3.33
C GLY A 60 3.72 -0.94 -4.04
N ILE A 61 3.46 -1.09 -5.34
CA ILE A 61 4.00 -2.19 -6.16
C ILE A 61 5.52 -2.14 -6.21
N ILE A 62 6.12 -0.96 -6.44
CA ILE A 62 7.58 -0.79 -6.50
C ILE A 62 8.23 -1.24 -5.19
N VAL A 63 7.73 -0.76 -4.05
CA VAL A 63 8.25 -1.12 -2.72
C VAL A 63 8.03 -2.61 -2.44
N PHE A 64 6.84 -3.12 -2.76
CA PHE A 64 6.51 -4.53 -2.56
C PHE A 64 7.44 -5.45 -3.36
N VAL A 65 7.72 -5.12 -4.62
CA VAL A 65 8.67 -5.86 -5.47
C VAL A 65 10.08 -5.77 -4.91
N ALA A 66 10.54 -4.58 -4.52
CA ALA A 66 11.89 -4.40 -3.96
C ALA A 66 12.10 -5.24 -2.69
N VAL A 67 11.13 -5.22 -1.77
CA VAL A 67 11.18 -6.00 -0.53
C VAL A 67 11.09 -7.50 -0.82
N SER A 68 10.15 -7.92 -1.65
CA SER A 68 9.98 -9.34 -2.01
C SER A 68 11.22 -9.88 -2.71
N TYR A 69 11.83 -9.10 -3.59
CA TYR A 69 13.09 -9.41 -4.24
C TYR A 69 14.23 -9.54 -3.22
N ALA A 70 14.36 -8.59 -2.28
CA ALA A 70 15.38 -8.66 -1.24
C ALA A 70 15.24 -9.91 -0.37
N ILE A 71 14.01 -10.23 0.06
CA ILE A 71 13.71 -11.44 0.84
C ILE A 71 14.09 -12.70 0.05
N TRP A 72 13.72 -12.78 -1.22
CA TRP A 72 13.97 -13.97 -2.04
C TRP A 72 15.47 -14.13 -2.39
N ARG A 73 16.14 -13.03 -2.75
CA ARG A 73 17.52 -13.03 -3.27
C ARG A 73 18.59 -13.14 -2.18
N PHE A 74 18.38 -12.51 -1.03
CA PHE A 74 19.35 -12.42 0.08
C PHE A 74 19.01 -13.34 1.26
N LYS A 75 18.04 -14.25 1.08
CA LYS A 75 17.77 -15.32 2.05
C LYS A 75 19.04 -16.11 2.37
N ASP A 76 19.31 -16.32 3.65
CA ASP A 76 20.43 -17.14 4.10
C ASP A 76 20.30 -18.60 3.65
N ARG A 77 21.36 -19.12 3.04
CA ARG A 77 21.53 -20.50 2.58
C ARG A 77 22.91 -21.08 2.95
N GLY A 78 23.63 -20.44 3.88
CA GLY A 78 25.00 -20.83 4.24
C GLY A 78 26.09 -20.09 3.44
N GLN A 79 25.75 -18.94 2.85
CA GLN A 79 26.74 -18.05 2.23
C GLN A 79 27.62 -17.36 3.29
N PRO A 80 28.85 -16.91 2.93
CA PRO A 80 29.70 -16.12 3.81
C PRO A 80 29.06 -14.76 4.17
N ILE A 81 29.57 -14.15 5.24
CA ILE A 81 29.11 -12.84 5.73
C ILE A 81 29.18 -11.81 4.59
N PRO A 82 28.09 -11.06 4.32
CA PRO A 82 28.06 -10.07 3.24
C PRO A 82 28.91 -8.84 3.57
N GLU A 83 29.23 -8.06 2.53
CA GLU A 83 29.94 -6.78 2.67
C GLU A 83 29.20 -5.83 3.63
N GLN A 84 29.93 -5.26 4.60
CA GLN A 84 29.38 -4.32 5.59
C GLN A 84 29.43 -2.89 5.05
N THR A 85 28.49 -2.56 4.17
CA THR A 85 28.34 -1.21 3.64
C THR A 85 27.51 -0.33 4.58
N HIS A 86 27.90 0.92 4.75
CA HIS A 86 27.23 1.87 5.67
C HIS A 86 26.11 2.68 5.03
N GLY A 87 25.90 2.56 3.71
CA GLY A 87 24.91 3.35 2.96
C GLY A 87 25.51 3.98 1.70
N LYS A 88 24.67 4.68 0.94
CA LYS A 88 25.08 5.42 -0.26
C LYS A 88 24.42 6.80 -0.19
N PRO A 89 25.15 7.87 0.16
CA PRO A 89 24.55 9.20 0.38
C PRO A 89 23.70 9.70 -0.78
N ALA A 90 24.14 9.46 -2.02
CA ALA A 90 23.38 9.83 -3.22
C ALA A 90 22.01 9.13 -3.29
N LEU A 91 21.92 7.86 -2.86
CA LEU A 91 20.67 7.11 -2.83
C LEU A 91 19.74 7.63 -1.73
N GLU A 92 20.29 7.91 -0.54
CA GLU A 92 19.53 8.43 0.60
C GLU A 92 18.90 9.80 0.28
N ILE A 93 19.67 10.70 -0.34
CA ILE A 93 19.16 12.01 -0.76
C ILE A 93 18.08 11.84 -1.82
N THR A 94 18.32 11.00 -2.83
CA THR A 94 17.37 10.77 -3.93
C THR A 94 16.05 10.20 -3.40
N LEU A 95 16.12 9.19 -2.52
CA LEU A 95 14.96 8.56 -1.90
C LEU A 95 14.23 9.47 -0.90
N THR A 96 14.83 10.58 -0.46
CA THR A 96 14.16 11.57 0.39
C THR A 96 13.50 12.67 -0.44
N VAL A 97 14.20 13.17 -1.46
CA VAL A 97 13.71 14.26 -2.31
C VAL A 97 12.53 13.81 -3.16
N ILE A 98 12.56 12.60 -3.73
CA ILE A 98 11.48 12.09 -4.58
C ILE A 98 10.13 12.05 -3.83
N PRO A 99 10.00 11.40 -2.65
CA PRO A 99 8.76 11.43 -1.88
C PRO A 99 8.32 12.83 -1.47
N ALA A 100 9.26 13.70 -1.09
CA ALA A 100 8.93 15.09 -0.73
C ALA A 100 8.28 15.86 -1.88
N LEU A 101 8.82 15.71 -3.11
CA LEU A 101 8.25 16.35 -4.31
C LEU A 101 6.87 15.77 -4.67
N ILE A 102 6.70 14.45 -4.56
CA ILE A 102 5.41 13.81 -4.80
C ILE A 102 4.36 14.38 -3.82
N LEU A 103 4.69 14.46 -2.53
CA LEU A 103 3.80 15.02 -1.52
C LEU A 103 3.52 16.51 -1.73
N ALA A 104 4.50 17.30 -2.17
CA ALA A 104 4.29 18.71 -2.48
C ALA A 104 3.27 18.89 -3.60
N VAL A 105 3.36 18.12 -4.69
CA VAL A 105 2.41 18.16 -5.81
C VAL A 105 1.02 17.72 -5.36
N VAL A 106 0.91 16.60 -4.64
CA VAL A 106 -0.37 16.11 -4.09
C VAL A 106 -0.98 17.17 -3.17
N GLY A 107 -0.19 17.77 -2.29
CA GLY A 107 -0.62 18.80 -1.36
C GLY A 107 -1.27 19.98 -2.08
N VAL A 108 -0.68 20.48 -3.17
CA VAL A 108 -1.24 21.59 -3.96
C VAL A 108 -2.66 21.26 -4.48
N PHE A 109 -2.88 20.07 -5.04
CA PHE A 109 -4.21 19.68 -5.52
C PHE A 109 -5.20 19.49 -4.38
N THR A 110 -4.76 18.88 -3.28
CA THR A 110 -5.60 18.67 -2.09
C THR A 110 -6.06 20.00 -1.49
N PHE A 111 -5.18 20.99 -1.33
CA PHE A 111 -5.56 22.29 -0.78
C PHE A 111 -6.61 23.00 -1.66
N ARG A 112 -6.49 22.93 -2.99
CA ARG A 112 -7.49 23.52 -3.89
C ARG A 112 -8.88 22.93 -3.65
N VAL A 113 -8.99 21.61 -3.63
CA VAL A 113 -10.27 20.91 -3.42
C VAL A 113 -10.82 21.19 -2.02
N ILE A 114 -9.98 21.26 -0.99
CA ILE A 114 -10.40 21.64 0.36
C ILE A 114 -11.04 23.04 0.36
N PHE A 115 -10.44 24.03 -0.29
CA PHE A 115 -11.02 25.38 -0.35
C PHE A 115 -12.32 25.43 -1.14
N ASP A 116 -12.46 24.62 -2.19
CA ASP A 116 -13.72 24.53 -2.94
C ASP A 116 -14.82 23.85 -2.12
N LEU A 117 -14.50 22.81 -1.36
CA LEU A 117 -15.44 22.14 -0.43
C LEU A 117 -15.84 23.03 0.75
N ALA A 118 -14.97 23.94 1.18
CA ALA A 118 -15.22 24.85 2.29
C ALA A 118 -16.16 26.02 1.91
N LYS A 119 -16.45 26.23 0.63
CA LYS A 119 -17.45 27.20 0.19
C LYS A 119 -18.83 26.64 0.51
N THR A 120 -19.39 27.09 1.62
CA THR A 120 -20.81 26.96 1.91
C THR A 120 -21.57 28.07 1.21
N ASP A 121 -22.49 27.70 0.32
CA ASP A 121 -23.60 28.57 -0.07
C ASP A 121 -24.51 28.84 1.15
#